data_AF-A0A2N5A1X5-F1
#
_entry.id   AF-A0A2N5A1X5-F1
#
_cell.length_a   1.000
_cell.length_b   1.000
_cell.length_c   1.000
_cell.angle_alpha   90.00
_cell.angle_beta   90.00
_cell.angle_gamma   90.00
#
_symmetry.space_group_name_H-M   'P 1'
#
loop_
_entity.id
_entity.type
_entity.pdbx_description
1 polymer ?
#
loop_
_entity_poly.entity_id
_entity_poly.type
_entity_poly.pdbx_seq_one_letter_code
_entity_poly.pdbx_strand_id
1 'polypeptide(L)' 'MIIDTLTAAAENELYPPVIRQALQAVLQQQPHALPPGKYTVESDNVFFTVVEGHTRPLSEQRPEYHRPYLDIH' A
#
# COMPACT_ATOMS: atom_id res chain seq x y z
N MET A 1 -0.89 -3.75 13.70
CA MET A 1 -1.88 -3.78 12.61
C MET A 1 -2.81 -2.60 12.81
N ILE A 2 -2.99 -1.78 11.78
CA ILE A 2 -3.89 -0.63 11.74
C ILE A 2 -4.91 -0.94 10.64
N ILE A 3 -6.18 -0.61 10.86
CA ILE A 3 -7.24 -0.77 9.86
C ILE A 3 -7.96 0.57 9.76
N ASP A 4 -8.02 1.11 8.55
CA ASP A 4 -8.61 2.42 8.27
C ASP A 4 -9.09 2.47 6.80
N THR A 5 -9.79 3.53 6.44
CA THR A 5 -10.10 3.85 5.04
C THR A 5 -8.99 4.71 4.45
N LEU A 6 -8.61 4.48 3.19
CA LEU A 6 -7.51 5.19 2.54
C LEU A 6 -7.65 6.72 2.64
N THR A 7 -8.85 7.26 2.43
CA THR A 7 -9.09 8.70 2.44
C THR A 7 -9.01 9.31 3.83
N ALA A 8 -9.47 8.62 4.88
CA ALA A 8 -9.33 9.10 6.25
C ALA A 8 -7.88 8.98 6.73
N ALA A 9 -7.21 7.86 6.38
CA ALA A 9 -5.84 7.59 6.75
C ALA A 9 -4.85 8.62 6.20
N ALA A 10 -5.07 9.09 4.96
CA ALA A 10 -4.21 10.09 4.32
C ALA A 10 -4.16 11.42 5.09
N GLU A 11 -5.23 11.78 5.78
CA GLU A 11 -5.38 13.04 6.52
C GLU A 11 -5.27 12.85 8.05
N ASN A 12 -5.02 11.62 8.53
CA ASN A 12 -4.99 11.33 9.96
C ASN A 12 -3.69 11.81 10.61
N GLU A 13 -3.78 12.91 11.38
CA GLU A 13 -2.64 13.55 12.03
C GLU A 13 -1.86 12.62 12.99
N LEU A 14 -2.48 11.55 13.49
CA LEU A 14 -1.82 10.56 14.36
C LEU A 14 -0.81 9.67 13.62
N TYR A 15 -0.92 9.54 12.29
CA TYR A 15 0.03 8.74 11.51
C TYR A 15 1.33 9.50 11.25
N PRO A 16 2.49 8.83 11.20
CA PRO A 16 3.74 9.47 10.82
C PRO A 16 3.63 10.20 9.46
N PRO A 17 4.30 11.36 9.29
CA PRO A 17 4.21 12.14 8.06
C PRO A 17 4.50 11.34 6.78
N VAL A 18 5.48 10.44 6.83
CA VAL A 18 5.85 9.57 5.69
C VAL A 18 4.71 8.65 5.26
N ILE A 19 3.90 8.15 6.20
CA ILE A 19 2.73 7.32 5.88
C ILE A 19 1.68 8.18 5.18
N ARG A 20 1.34 9.35 5.75
CA ARG A 20 0.38 10.26 5.12
C ARG A 20 0.78 10.68 3.71
N GLN A 21 2.06 11.06 3.53
CA GLN A 21 2.61 11.45 2.24
C GLN A 21 2.52 10.31 1.21
N ALA A 22 2.86 9.08 1.61
CA ALA A 22 2.73 7.92 0.74
C ALA A 22 1.27 7.67 0.33
N LEU A 23 0.32 7.72 1.28
CA LEU A 23 -1.10 7.54 1.01
C LEU A 23 -1.66 8.64 0.08
N GLN A 24 -1.27 9.90 0.29
CA GLN A 24 -1.65 11.02 -0.57
C GLN A 24 -1.10 10.85 -1.99
N ALA A 25 0.14 10.39 -2.15
CA ALA A 25 0.72 10.11 -3.46
C ALA A 25 0.02 8.95 -4.17
N VAL A 26 -0.34 7.89 -3.45
CA VAL A 26 -1.13 6.77 -3.99
C VAL A 26 -2.49 7.27 -4.48
N LEU A 27 -3.19 8.11 -3.71
CA LEU A 27 -4.47 8.71 -4.11
C LEU A 27 -4.33 9.54 -5.41
N GLN A 28 -3.27 10.33 -5.54
CA GLN A 28 -3.03 11.16 -6.73
C GLN A 28 -2.77 10.32 -8.00
N GLN A 29 -2.17 9.14 -7.85
CA GLN A 29 -1.83 8.25 -8.98
C GLN A 29 -3.01 7.40 -9.47
N GLN A 30 -4.14 7.37 -8.76
CA GLN A 30 -5.35 6.63 -9.17
C GLN A 30 -5.06 5.15 -9.52
N PRO A 31 -4.57 4.34 -8.56
CA PRO A 31 -4.05 2.99 -8.84
C PRO A 31 -5.05 2.04 -9.50
N HIS A 32 -6.35 2.28 -9.33
CA HIS A 32 -7.42 1.52 -9.98
C HIS A 32 -7.46 1.66 -11.51
N ALA A 33 -6.80 2.67 -12.06
CA ALA A 33 -6.70 2.92 -13.49
C ALA A 33 -5.32 2.53 -14.06
N LEU A 34 -4.41 2.02 -13.23
CA LEU A 34 -3.06 1.64 -13.63
C LEU A 34 -2.99 0.14 -13.98
N PRO A 35 -2.18 -0.25 -14.98
CA PRO A 35 -1.91 -1.66 -15.23
C PRO A 35 -1.13 -2.30 -14.06
N PRO A 36 -1.12 -3.65 -13.96
CA PRO A 36 -0.29 -4.34 -12.97
C PRO A 36 1.20 -3.98 -13.12
N GLY A 37 1.85 -3.66 -12.00
CA GLY A 37 3.25 -3.21 -12.00
C GLY A 37 3.70 -2.53 -10.71
N LYS A 38 5.00 -2.22 -10.64
CA LYS A 38 5.61 -1.47 -9.54
C LYS A 38 5.70 0.01 -9.90
N TYR A 39 5.26 0.87 -8.99
CA TYR A 39 5.24 2.32 -9.14
C TYR A 39 5.99 2.98 -8.00
N THR A 40 6.94 3.84 -8.34
CA THR A 40 7.74 4.58 -7.37
C THR A 40 6.96 5.82 -6.89
N VAL A 41 6.95 6.06 -5.58
CA VAL A 41 6.36 7.25 -4.97
C VAL A 41 7.46 8.25 -4.63
N GLU A 42 8.46 7.81 -3.85
CA GLU A 42 9.58 8.63 -3.42
C GLU A 42 10.84 7.78 -3.24
N SER A 43 11.84 8.01 -4.11
CA SER A 43 13.07 7.21 -4.15
C SER A 43 12.79 5.69 -4.25
N ASP A 44 13.78 4.85 -4.04
CA ASP A 44 13.58 3.39 -4.02
C ASP A 44 12.97 2.88 -2.70
N ASN A 45 12.76 3.77 -1.73
CA ASN A 45 12.33 3.42 -0.38
C ASN A 45 10.80 3.44 -0.20
N VAL A 46 10.06 4.17 -1.05
CA VAL A 46 8.59 4.21 -1.02
C VAL A 46 8.04 3.92 -2.41
N PHE A 47 7.34 2.80 -2.53
CA PHE A 47 6.74 2.33 -3.77
C PHE A 47 5.44 1.60 -3.47
N PHE A 48 4.56 1.48 -4.46
CA PHE A 48 3.40 0.59 -4.40
C PHE A 48 3.40 -0.36 -5.60
N THR A 49 2.67 -1.46 -5.46
CA THR A 49 2.50 -2.44 -6.53
C THR A 49 1.02 -2.59 -6.82
N VAL A 50 0.64 -2.47 -8.10
CA VAL A 50 -0.69 -2.86 -8.57
C VAL A 50 -0.62 -4.32 -8.95
N VAL A 51 -1.46 -5.14 -8.33
CA VAL A 51 -1.51 -6.59 -8.56
C VAL A 51 -2.93 -6.98 -8.92
N GLU A 52 -3.06 -7.76 -9.98
CA GLU A 52 -4.30 -8.43 -10.35
C GLU A 52 -4.16 -9.93 -10.07
N GLY A 53 -5.15 -10.50 -9.38
CA GLY A 53 -5.14 -11.91 -9.02
C GLY A 53 -6.50 -12.37 -8.49
N HIS A 54 -6.63 -13.68 -8.31
CA HIS A 54 -7.81 -14.30 -7.73
C HIS A 54 -7.55 -14.70 -6.28
N THR A 55 -8.54 -14.50 -5.41
CA THR A 55 -8.50 -15.00 -4.04
C THR A 55 -8.41 -16.52 -4.01
N ARG A 56 -7.76 -17.07 -2.99
CA ARG A 56 -7.54 -18.51 -2.83
C ARG A 56 -7.90 -18.97 -1.41
N PRO A 57 -8.27 -20.24 -1.20
CA PRO A 57 -8.46 -20.80 0.13
C PRO A 57 -7.24 -20.62 1.03
N LEU A 58 -7.45 -20.39 2.32
CA LEU A 58 -6.36 -20.20 3.30
C LEU A 58 -5.37 -21.38 3.32
N SER A 59 -5.86 -22.61 3.12
CA SER A 59 -5.04 -23.82 3.07
C SER A 59 -4.03 -23.85 1.92
N GLU A 60 -4.24 -23.04 0.88
CA GLU A 60 -3.35 -22.93 -0.28
C GLU A 60 -2.39 -21.73 -0.16
N GLN A 61 -2.54 -20.91 0.87
CA GLN A 61 -1.74 -19.71 1.09
C GLN A 61 -0.60 -19.96 2.08
N ARG A 62 0.47 -19.17 1.96
CA ARG A 62 1.60 -19.16 2.88
C ARG A 62 1.66 -17.79 3.56
N PRO A 63 1.64 -17.71 4.90
CA PRO A 63 1.82 -16.44 5.60
C PRO A 63 3.17 -15.81 5.30
N GLU A 64 3.22 -14.49 5.19
CA GLU A 64 4.44 -13.71 5.00
C GLU A 64 4.67 -12.70 6.13
N TYR A 65 5.91 -12.27 6.29
CA TYR A 65 6.29 -11.16 7.16
C TYR A 65 7.55 -10.48 6.61
N HIS A 66 7.68 -9.18 6.88
CA HIS A 66 8.77 -8.36 6.37
C HIS A 66 9.61 -7.81 7.52
N ARG A 67 10.92 -7.68 7.27
CA ARG A 67 11.86 -6.99 8.17
C ARG A 67 12.16 -5.56 7.73
N PRO A 68 12.54 -5.32 6.46
CA PRO A 68 13.00 -3.99 6.05
C PRO A 68 11.85 -3.04 5.69
N TYR A 69 10.67 -3.58 5.39
CA TYR A 69 9.51 -2.82 4.94
C TYR A 69 8.30 -3.10 5.82
N LEU A 70 7.42 -2.10 5.88
CA LEU A 70 6.06 -2.20 6.38
C LEU A 70 5.12 -2.25 5.18
N ASP A 71 4.11 -3.11 5.23
CA ASP A 71 3.08 -3.15 4.21
C ASP A 71 1.89 -2.26 4.55
N ILE A 72 1.37 -1.63 3.50
CA ILE A 72 0.08 -0.97 3.46
C ILE A 72 -0.66 -1.65 2.30
N HIS A 73 -1.68 -2.44 2.62
CA HIS A 73 -2.50 -3.17 1.65
C HIS A 73 -3.80 -2.43 1.35
#